data_AF-A0A1R0WC70-F1
#
_entry.id   AF-A0A1R0WC70-F1
#
_cell.length_a   1.000
_cell.length_b   1.000
_cell.length_c   1.000
_cell.angle_alpha   90.00
_cell.angle_beta   90.00
_cell.angle_gamma   90.00
#
_symmetry.space_group_name_H-M   'P 1'
#
loop_
_entity.id
_entity.type
_entity.pdbx_description
1 polymer ?
#
loop_
_entity_poly.entity_id
_entity_poly.type
_entity_poly.pdbx_seq_one_letter_code
_entity_poly.pdbx_strand_id
1 'polypeptide(L)'
;MKNIVHWCLPKKMWTSHTYKSCTKAPVILVENGWSVETKPSKRANPRGWVVTDHANVTVNPPPEAVSQYEKSERLIYDKENVHFNINKGEALLFDETGCHLLRGK
;
A
#
# COMPACT_ATOMS: atom_id res chain seq x y z
N MET A 1 -1.98 -5.77 14.39
CA MET A 1 -2.68 -6.79 13.57
C MET A 1 -2.23 -6.67 12.13
N LYS A 2 -1.84 -7.77 11.45
CA LYS A 2 -1.39 -7.68 10.06
C LYS A 2 -2.48 -7.15 9.12
N ASN A 3 -2.15 -6.11 8.36
CA ASN A 3 -2.99 -5.51 7.34
C ASN A 3 -2.27 -5.55 5.99
N ILE A 4 -2.99 -5.98 4.96
CA ILE A 4 -2.51 -6.09 3.59
C ILE A 4 -3.20 -5.02 2.76
N VAL A 5 -2.42 -4.15 2.13
CA VAL A 5 -2.93 -3.13 1.20
C VAL A 5 -2.63 -3.55 -0.23
N HIS A 6 -3.67 -3.58 -1.07
CA HIS A 6 -3.53 -3.92 -2.49
C HIS A 6 -4.56 -3.22 -3.37
N TRP A 7 -4.24 -3.09 -4.66
CA TRP A 7 -5.18 -2.56 -5.65
C TRP A 7 -6.25 -3.60 -6.01
N CYS A 8 -7.50 -3.17 -6.14
CA CYS A 8 -8.62 -3.98 -6.63
C CYS A 8 -9.00 -3.51 -8.05
N LEU A 9 -8.47 -4.18 -9.07
CA LEU A 9 -8.70 -3.82 -10.49
C LEU A 9 -10.18 -3.66 -10.87
N PRO A 10 -11.10 -4.59 -10.54
CA PRO A 10 -12.49 -4.48 -10.98
C PRO A 10 -13.23 -3.26 -10.42
N LYS A 11 -12.83 -2.81 -9.21
CA LYS A 11 -13.49 -1.69 -8.53
C LYS A 11 -12.72 -0.36 -8.64
N LYS A 12 -11.52 -0.39 -9.23
CA LYS A 12 -10.60 0.76 -9.29
C LYS A 12 -10.42 1.46 -7.93
N MET A 13 -10.23 0.66 -6.88
CA MET A 13 -10.04 1.15 -5.50
C MET A 13 -8.94 0.36 -4.80
N TRP A 14 -8.36 0.96 -3.77
CA TRP A 14 -7.47 0.27 -2.84
C TRP A 14 -8.27 -0.53 -1.82
N THR A 15 -7.70 -1.63 -1.38
CA THR A 15 -8.27 -2.51 -0.36
C THR A 15 -7.30 -2.61 0.80
N SER A 16 -7.78 -2.34 2.02
CA SER A 16 -7.13 -2.64 3.28
C SER A 16 -7.76 -3.92 3.85
N HIS A 17 -6.99 -5.00 3.92
CA HIS A 17 -7.46 -6.32 4.29
C HIS A 17 -6.73 -6.86 5.51
N THR A 18 -7.50 -7.18 6.54
CA THR A 18 -7.06 -7.90 7.74
C THR A 18 -7.78 -9.25 7.81
N TYR A 19 -7.44 -10.11 8.77
CA TYR A 19 -8.19 -11.35 8.97
C TYR A 19 -9.65 -11.15 9.43
N LYS A 20 -9.99 -9.95 9.95
CA LYS A 20 -11.34 -9.60 10.45
C LYS A 20 -12.12 -8.68 9.52
N SER A 21 -11.46 -7.96 8.63
CA SER A 21 -12.08 -6.87 7.88
C SER A 21 -11.49 -6.71 6.49
N CYS A 22 -12.32 -6.23 5.56
CA CYS A 22 -11.93 -5.92 4.19
C CYS A 22 -12.59 -4.60 3.80
N THR A 23 -11.82 -3.51 3.87
CA THR A 23 -12.31 -2.16 3.59
C THR A 23 -11.76 -1.69 2.26
N LYS A 24 -12.61 -1.04 1.43
CA LYS A 24 -12.22 -0.51 0.12
C LYS A 24 -12.37 1.00 0.12
N ALA A 25 -11.39 1.68 -0.46
CA ALA A 25 -11.37 3.13 -0.51
C ALA A 25 -10.56 3.67 -1.70
N PRO A 26 -10.90 4.88 -2.18
CA PRO A 26 -10.10 5.58 -3.19
C PRO A 26 -8.73 5.99 -2.65
N VAL A 27 -8.63 6.31 -1.35
CA VAL A 27 -7.37 6.75 -0.72
C VAL A 27 -7.11 5.97 0.55
N ILE A 28 -5.88 5.49 0.71
CA ILE A 28 -5.39 4.87 1.94
C ILE A 28 -4.03 5.50 2.29
N LEU A 29 -3.89 5.95 3.53
CA LEU A 29 -2.62 6.40 4.11
C LEU A 29 -2.09 5.30 5.03
N VAL A 30 -0.81 4.98 4.90
CA VAL A 30 -0.08 4.08 5.79
C VAL A 30 1.06 4.87 6.41
N GLU A 31 1.19 4.79 7.73
CA GLU A 31 2.21 5.50 8.53
C GLU A 31 2.95 4.54 9.47
N ASN A 32 4.00 4.99 10.15
CA ASN A 32 4.70 4.20 11.19
C ASN A 32 5.21 2.82 10.72
N GLY A 33 5.61 2.71 9.46
CA GLY A 33 6.29 1.54 8.93
C GLY A 33 5.42 0.63 8.07
N TRP A 34 6.02 0.16 6.98
CA TRP A 34 5.46 -0.84 6.09
C TRP A 34 6.58 -1.69 5.48
N SER A 35 6.22 -2.86 5.00
CA SER A 35 7.08 -3.72 4.19
C SER A 35 6.31 -4.32 3.04
N VAL A 36 6.99 -4.99 2.12
CA VAL A 36 6.36 -5.78 1.06
C VAL A 36 6.49 -7.27 1.34
N GLU A 37 5.54 -8.03 0.82
CA GLU A 37 5.66 -9.48 0.72
C GLU A 37 5.37 -9.90 -0.71
N THR A 38 6.15 -10.87 -1.19
CA THR A 38 5.99 -11.48 -2.52
C THR A 38 5.73 -12.97 -2.38
N LYS A 39 4.99 -13.54 -3.34
CA LYS A 39 4.82 -15.00 -3.47
C LYS A 39 5.28 -15.47 -4.85
N PRO A 40 6.61 -15.65 -5.05
CA PRO A 40 7.16 -16.07 -6.34
C PRO A 40 6.77 -17.50 -6.73
N SER A 41 6.43 -18.36 -5.76
CA SER A 41 6.05 -19.76 -6.01
C SER A 41 4.68 -19.94 -6.70
N LYS A 42 3.88 -18.87 -6.88
CA LYS A 42 2.61 -18.95 -7.61
C LYS A 42 2.83 -18.89 -9.13
N ARG A 43 3.00 -20.07 -9.76
CA ARG A 43 3.24 -20.24 -11.21
C ARG A 43 2.28 -19.47 -12.16
N ALA A 44 1.03 -19.26 -11.79
CA ALA A 44 0.02 -18.66 -12.69
C ALA A 44 -0.34 -17.20 -12.35
N ASN A 45 0.13 -16.65 -11.23
CA ASN A 45 -0.19 -15.28 -10.81
C ASN A 45 0.76 -14.85 -9.67
N PRO A 46 2.02 -14.48 -9.98
CA PRO A 46 2.92 -13.96 -8.97
C PRO A 46 2.33 -12.69 -8.36
N ARG A 47 2.19 -12.68 -7.04
CA ARG A 47 1.57 -11.56 -6.30
C ARG A 47 2.56 -10.92 -5.36
N GLY A 48 2.53 -9.59 -5.32
CA GLY A 48 3.14 -8.76 -4.31
C GLY A 48 2.08 -7.92 -3.61
N TRP A 49 2.27 -7.60 -2.34
CA TRP A 49 1.42 -6.67 -1.60
C TRP A 49 2.20 -5.94 -0.52
N VAL A 50 1.66 -4.79 -0.10
CA VAL A 50 2.16 -4.05 1.05
C VAL A 50 1.57 -4.64 2.32
N VAL A 51 2.40 -4.74 3.35
CA VAL A 51 2.07 -5.22 4.68
C VAL A 51 2.42 -4.15 5.70
N THR A 52 1.51 -3.92 6.65
CA THR A 52 1.74 -3.05 7.82
C THR A 52 0.88 -3.52 9.00
N ASP A 53 0.98 -2.86 10.14
CA ASP A 53 -0.01 -3.02 11.21
C ASP A 53 -1.33 -2.31 10.82
N HIS A 54 -2.48 -2.85 11.21
CA HIS A 54 -3.76 -2.21 11.00
C HIS A 54 -3.88 -0.85 11.69
N ALA A 55 -3.24 -0.69 12.86
CA ALA A 55 -3.22 0.60 13.58
C ALA A 55 -2.55 1.72 12.78
N ASN A 56 -1.74 1.36 11.79
CA ASN A 56 -1.00 2.27 10.93
C ASN A 56 -1.77 2.69 9.67
N VAL A 57 -3.00 2.21 9.49
CA VAL A 57 -3.78 2.40 8.26
C VAL A 57 -4.94 3.36 8.51
N THR A 58 -4.92 4.49 7.80
CA THR A 58 -6.02 5.44 7.75
C THR A 58 -6.72 5.34 6.40
N VAL A 59 -7.99 4.94 6.41
CA VAL A 59 -8.83 4.82 5.21
C VAL A 59 -9.52 6.16 4.97
N ASN A 60 -9.44 6.69 3.73
CA ASN A 60 -9.91 8.04 3.38
C ASN A 60 -9.40 9.09 4.39
N PRO A 61 -8.07 9.25 4.50
CA PRO A 61 -7.48 10.21 5.42
C PRO A 61 -7.99 11.62 5.14
N PRO A 62 -8.16 12.45 6.19
CA PRO A 62 -8.48 13.86 6.00
C PRO A 62 -7.31 14.57 5.28
N PRO A 63 -7.57 15.60 4.45
CA PRO A 63 -6.52 16.28 3.69
C PRO A 63 -5.35 16.79 4.54
N GLU A 64 -5.64 17.19 5.78
CA GLU A 64 -4.66 17.68 6.77
C GLU A 64 -3.65 16.60 7.16
N ALA A 65 -4.06 15.33 7.22
CA ALA A 65 -3.15 14.21 7.52
C ALA A 65 -2.20 13.93 6.35
N VAL A 66 -2.57 14.27 5.12
CA VAL A 66 -1.73 14.07 3.92
C VAL A 66 -0.87 15.30 3.65
N SER A 67 -1.34 16.51 4.00
CA SER A 67 -0.66 17.77 3.68
C SER A 67 0.69 17.96 4.37
N GLN A 68 0.91 17.28 5.50
CA GLN A 68 2.19 17.23 6.22
C GLN A 68 3.31 16.48 5.47
N TYR A 69 2.96 15.77 4.39
CA TYR A 69 3.88 14.99 3.59
C TYR A 69 4.09 15.56 2.20
N GLU A 70 5.26 15.25 1.63
CA GLU A 70 5.55 15.38 0.20
C GLU A 70 5.58 13.98 -0.44
N LYS A 71 4.95 13.84 -1.61
CA LYS A 71 5.04 12.61 -2.42
C LYS A 71 6.42 12.56 -3.07
N SER A 72 7.09 11.43 -2.90
CA SER A 72 8.40 11.19 -3.50
C SER A 72 8.32 10.13 -4.61
N GLU A 73 9.07 9.05 -4.48
CA GLU A 73 9.11 7.97 -5.46
C GLU A 73 7.89 7.04 -5.36
N ARG A 74 7.58 6.37 -6.47
CA ARG A 74 6.50 5.38 -6.53
C ARG A 74 6.97 4.01 -6.08
N LEU A 75 6.13 3.32 -5.33
CA LEU A 75 6.27 1.89 -5.12
C LEU A 75 5.75 1.16 -6.36
N ILE A 76 6.64 0.44 -7.04
CA ILE A 76 6.39 -0.26 -8.29
C ILE A 76 6.63 -1.76 -8.07
N TYR A 77 5.66 -2.57 -8.50
CA TYR A 77 5.78 -4.02 -8.51
C TYR A 77 6.11 -4.50 -9.92
N ASP A 78 7.28 -5.11 -10.07
CA ASP A 78 7.69 -5.84 -11.26
C ASP A 78 7.07 -7.24 -11.23
N LYS A 79 6.15 -7.50 -12.16
CA LYS A 79 5.45 -8.78 -12.29
C LYS A 79 6.31 -9.88 -12.92
N GLU A 80 7.28 -9.54 -13.75
CA GLU A 80 8.14 -10.49 -14.44
C GLU A 80 9.14 -11.09 -13.45
N ASN A 81 9.76 -10.23 -12.65
CA ASN A 81 10.77 -10.62 -11.67
C ASN A 81 10.21 -10.80 -10.24
N VAL A 82 8.91 -10.56 -10.05
CA VAL A 82 8.18 -10.75 -8.77
C VAL A 82 8.83 -10.00 -7.61
N HIS A 83 9.21 -8.74 -7.86
CA HIS A 83 9.89 -7.89 -6.88
C HIS A 83 9.30 -6.49 -6.83
N PHE A 84 9.52 -5.79 -5.72
CA PHE A 84 9.27 -4.35 -5.64
C PHE A 84 10.58 -3.60 -5.75
N ASN A 85 10.54 -2.42 -6.37
CA ASN A 85 11.69 -1.52 -6.37
C ASN A 85 12.11 -1.12 -4.93
N ILE A 86 11.16 -1.12 -3.98
CA ILE A 86 11.39 -0.77 -2.58
C ILE A 86 10.69 -1.78 -1.68
N ASN A 87 11.41 -2.32 -0.69
CA ASN A 87 10.90 -3.43 0.12
C ASN A 87 10.30 -3.01 1.47
N LYS A 88 10.58 -1.80 1.95
CA LYS A 88 10.08 -1.24 3.21
C LYS A 88 10.23 0.28 3.24
N GLY A 89 9.53 0.93 4.15
CA GLY A 89 9.64 2.36 4.42
C GLY A 89 8.74 2.80 5.57
N GLU A 90 8.65 4.11 5.80
CA GLU A 90 7.89 4.67 6.92
C GLU A 90 6.44 4.98 6.56
N ALA A 91 6.22 5.73 5.46
CA ALA A 91 4.88 6.18 5.07
C ALA A 91 4.60 5.99 3.58
N LEU A 92 3.35 5.63 3.25
CA LEU A 92 2.83 5.48 1.90
C LEU A 92 1.48 6.16 1.73
N LEU A 93 1.26 6.78 0.57
CA LEU A 93 -0.05 7.16 0.09
C LEU A 93 -0.46 6.27 -1.08
N PHE A 94 -1.62 5.66 -0.94
CA PHE A 94 -2.32 4.95 -2.01
C PHE A 94 -3.45 5.84 -2.51
N ASP A 95 -3.40 6.24 -3.76
CA ASP A 95 -4.44 7.04 -4.42
C ASP A 95 -4.64 6.60 -5.88
N GLU A 96 -5.46 7.31 -6.64
CA GLU A 96 -5.74 7.00 -8.05
C GLU A 96 -4.49 7.02 -8.95
N THR A 97 -3.45 7.75 -8.57
CA THR A 97 -2.21 7.88 -9.34
C THR A 97 -1.23 6.76 -9.04
N GLY A 98 -1.36 6.08 -7.89
CA GLY A 98 -0.57 4.90 -7.54
C GLY A 98 -0.29 4.77 -6.04
N CYS A 99 0.80 4.09 -5.74
CA CYS A 99 1.36 3.99 -4.40
C CYS A 99 2.66 4.81 -4.35
N HIS A 100 2.70 5.81 -3.47
CA HIS A 100 3.78 6.79 -3.37
C HIS A 100 4.39 6.77 -1.98
N LEU A 101 5.72 6.86 -1.92
CA LEU A 101 6.43 7.08 -0.68
C LEU A 101 6.23 8.52 -0.24
N LEU A 102 5.97 8.68 1.05
CA LEU A 102 5.81 9.97 1.68
C LEU A 102 7.05 10.34 2.49
N ARG A 103 7.45 11.61 2.40
CA ARG A 103 8.50 12.21 3.22
C ARG A 103 7.90 13.35 4.01
N GLY A 104 8.28 13.49 5.28
CA GLY A 104 7.89 14.65 6.10
C GLY A 104 8.43 15.94 5.48
N LYS A 105 7.61 16.98 5.51
CA LYS A 105 8.02 18.34 5.13
C LYS A 105 8.84 19.03 6.22
#